data_AF-Q26898-F1
#
_entry.id   AF-Q26898-F1
#
_cell.length_a   1.000
_cell.length_b   1.000
_cell.length_c   1.000
_cell.angle_alpha   90.00
_cell.angle_beta   90.00
_cell.angle_gamma   90.00
#
_symmetry.space_group_name_H-M   'P 1'
#
loop_
_entity.id
_entity.type
_entity.pdbx_description
1 polymer ?
#
loop_
_entity_poly.entity_id
_entity_poly.type
_entity_poly.pdbx_seq_one_letter_code
_entity_poly.pdbx_strand_id
1 'polypeptide(L)' 'SMNARAQELAREKKLADRAFLDQKPEGVPLRELPLDDDSDFVAMEQERRQQLEKDPRRNAKEIAALEE' A
#
# COMPACT_ATOMS: atom_id res chain seq x y z
N SER A 1 2.07 -12.08 -23.54
CA SER A 1 3.03 -13.03 -22.93
C SER A 1 2.60 -13.31 -21.50
N MET A 2 2.88 -14.50 -20.96
CA MET A 2 2.62 -14.83 -19.55
C MET A 2 3.27 -13.81 -18.60
N ASN A 3 4.43 -13.25 -18.97
CA ASN A 3 5.12 -12.23 -18.18
C ASN A 3 4.29 -10.95 -18.02
N ALA A 4 3.64 -10.48 -19.09
CA ALA A 4 2.82 -9.27 -19.04
C ALA A 4 1.59 -9.47 -18.14
N ARG A 5 0.96 -10.65 -18.20
CA ARG A 5 -0.18 -11.00 -17.34
C ARG A 5 0.24 -11.12 -15.88
N ALA A 6 1.39 -11.72 -15.60
CA ALA A 6 1.93 -11.81 -14.25
C ALA A 6 2.23 -10.42 -13.65
N GLN A 7 2.78 -9.51 -14.44
CA GLN A 7 3.02 -8.12 -14.03
C GLN A 7 1.73 -7.37 -13.72
N GLU A 8 0.69 -7.55 -14.54
CA GLU A 8 -0.63 -6.98 -14.32
C GLU A 8 -1.25 -7.48 -13.00
N LEU A 9 -1.27 -8.79 -12.78
CA LEU A 9 -1.75 -9.38 -11.52
C LEU A 9 -0.97 -8.89 -10.29
N ALA A 10 0.35 -8.70 -10.41
CA ALA A 10 1.15 -8.16 -9.33
C ALA A 10 0.76 -6.71 -8.99
N ARG A 11 0.48 -5.88 -10.01
CA ARG A 11 -0.01 -4.51 -9.80
C ARG A 11 -1.41 -4.48 -9.20
N GLU A 12 -2.32 -5.30 -9.69
CA GLU A 12 -3.69 -5.42 -9.15
C GLU A 12 -3.67 -5.84 -7.68
N LYS A 13 -2.82 -6.81 -7.33
CA LYS A 13 -2.65 -7.24 -5.95
C LYS A 13 -2.15 -6.12 -5.05
N LYS A 14 -1.11 -5.38 -5.47
CA LYS A 14 -0.60 -4.23 -4.71
C LYS A 14 -1.65 -3.15 -4.52
N LEU A 15 -2.43 -2.85 -5.55
CA LEU A 15 -3.52 -1.87 -5.45
C LEU A 15 -4.59 -2.32 -4.45
N ALA A 16 -4.94 -3.61 -4.46
CA ALA A 16 -5.87 -4.19 -3.48
C ALA A 16 -5.31 -4.14 -2.04
N ASP A 17 -4.02 -4.42 -1.85
CA ASP A 17 -3.36 -4.31 -0.55
C ASP A 17 -3.32 -2.86 -0.02
N ARG A 18 -3.41 -1.88 -0.92
CA ARG A 18 -3.48 -0.43 -0.65
C ARG A 18 -4.91 0.12 -0.61
N ALA A 19 -5.93 -0.73 -0.47
CA ALA A 19 -7.33 -0.30 -0.43
C ALA A 19 -7.69 0.61 0.76
N PHE A 20 -6.83 0.70 1.78
CA PHE A 20 -6.99 1.59 2.93
C PHE A 20 -6.64 3.06 2.61
N LEU A 21 -5.94 3.33 1.51
CA LEU A 21 -5.61 4.68 1.05
C LEU A 21 -6.73 5.29 0.20
N ASP A 22 -6.75 6.62 0.09
CA ASP A 22 -7.51 7.29 -0.96
C ASP A 22 -7.06 6.74 -2.33
N GLN A 23 -8.01 6.28 -3.15
CA GLN A 23 -7.71 5.70 -4.46
C GLN A 23 -7.41 6.77 -5.52
N LYS A 24 -7.76 8.03 -5.25
CA LYS A 24 -7.50 9.19 -6.12
C LYS A 24 -7.03 10.42 -5.32
N PRO A 25 -5.88 10.34 -4.63
CA PRO A 25 -5.32 11.50 -3.93
C PRO A 25 -5.13 12.66 -4.91
N GLU A 26 -5.64 13.83 -4.54
CA GLU A 26 -5.64 15.03 -5.40
C GLU A 26 -6.25 14.81 -6.81
N GLY A 27 -7.08 13.77 -6.98
CA GLY A 27 -7.67 13.39 -8.26
C GLY A 27 -6.80 12.46 -9.14
N VAL A 28 -5.60 12.09 -8.70
CA VAL A 28 -4.68 11.21 -9.44
C VAL A 28 -4.84 9.76 -8.99
N PRO A 29 -5.14 8.79 -9.88
CA PRO A 29 -5.28 7.39 -9.49
C PRO A 29 -4.00 6.78 -8.90
N LEU A 30 -4.12 6.05 -7.77
CA LEU A 30 -2.95 5.41 -7.12
C LEU A 30 -2.11 4.54 -8.07
N ARG A 31 -2.75 3.85 -9.02
CA ARG A 31 -2.07 2.98 -10.00
C ARG A 31 -1.11 3.74 -10.93
N GLU A 32 -1.26 5.05 -11.03
CA GLU A 32 -0.45 5.94 -11.87
C GLU A 32 0.70 6.59 -11.08
N LEU A 33 0.69 6.45 -9.75
CA LEU A 33 1.76 6.95 -8.88
C LEU A 33 2.90 5.92 -8.77
N PRO A 34 4.17 6.35 -8.80
CA PRO A 34 5.34 5.47 -8.71
C PRO A 34 5.67 5.09 -7.24
N LEU A 35 4.66 4.68 -6.47
CA LEU A 35 4.79 4.40 -5.02
C LEU A 35 5.75 3.26 -4.69
N ASP A 36 6.02 2.37 -5.66
CA ASP A 36 6.98 1.28 -5.50
C ASP A 36 8.44 1.74 -5.59
N ASP A 37 8.68 2.89 -6.23
CA ASP A 37 10.01 3.50 -6.38
C ASP A 37 10.28 4.54 -5.29
N ASP A 38 9.28 4.85 -4.46
CA ASP A 38 9.35 5.73 -3.30
C ASP A 38 9.77 4.93 -2.06
N SER A 39 11.04 5.07 -1.66
CA SER A 39 11.60 4.33 -0.53
C SER A 39 10.92 4.64 0.80
N ASP A 40 10.45 5.88 0.98
CA ASP A 40 9.86 6.32 2.24
C ASP A 40 8.45 5.75 2.37
N PHE A 41 7.66 5.80 1.28
CA PHE A 41 6.36 5.13 1.22
C PHE A 41 6.48 3.62 1.45
N VAL A 42 7.46 2.96 0.81
CA VAL A 42 7.70 1.52 0.99
C VAL A 42 8.06 1.20 2.44
N ALA A 43 8.85 2.03 3.12
CA ALA A 43 9.20 1.85 4.53
C ALA A 43 7.96 1.98 5.44
N MET A 44 7.10 2.98 5.20
CA MET A 44 5.85 3.15 5.94
C MET A 44 4.89 1.98 5.74
N GLU A 45 4.75 1.47 4.51
CA GLU A 45 3.90 0.32 4.20
C GLU A 45 4.40 -0.96 4.90
N GLN A 46 5.73 -1.13 4.99
CA GLN A 46 6.34 -2.22 5.75
C GLN A 46 6.10 -2.09 7.25
N GLU A 47 6.24 -0.90 7.82
CA GLU A 47 5.96 -0.65 9.23
C GLU A 47 4.50 -0.96 9.55
N ARG A 48 3.56 -0.46 8.74
CA ARG A 48 2.13 -0.74 8.89
C ARG A 48 1.85 -2.25 8.90
N ARG A 49 2.46 -3.00 7.98
CA ARG A 49 2.33 -4.46 7.91
C ARG A 49 2.83 -5.13 9.20
N GLN A 50 3.97 -4.69 9.73
CA GLN A 50 4.49 -5.21 10.99
C GLN A 50 3.56 -4.91 12.18
N GLN A 51 2.94 -3.73 12.23
CA GLN A 51 2.00 -3.38 13.30
C GLN A 51 0.73 -4.24 13.25
N LEU A 52 0.22 -4.50 12.04
CA LEU A 52 -0.91 -5.41 11.80
C LEU A 52 -0.57 -6.86 12.16
N GLU A 53 0.64 -7.34 11.88
CA GLU A 53 1.04 -8.70 12.22
C GLU A 53 1.23 -8.91 13.74
N LYS A 54 1.71 -7.88 14.45
CA LYS A 54 1.97 -7.95 15.89
C LYS A 54 0.68 -8.01 16.72
N ASP A 55 -0.14 -6.96 16.65
CA ASP A 55 -1.44 -6.87 17.34
C ASP A 55 -2.23 -5.67 16.78
N PRO A 56 -3.13 -5.88 15.80
CA PRO A 56 -3.89 -4.80 15.18
C PRO A 56 -4.73 -3.98 16.15
N ARG A 57 -5.24 -4.62 17.23
CA ARG A 57 -6.13 -3.96 18.18
C ARG A 57 -5.35 -3.04 19.10
N ARG A 58 -4.23 -3.53 19.60
CA ARG A 58 -3.34 -2.74 20.45
C ARG A 58 -2.65 -1.62 19.68
N ASN A 59 -2.26 -1.88 18.43
CA ASN A 59 -1.49 -0.96 17.60
C ASN A 59 -2.37 -0.08 16.69
N ALA A 60 -3.68 -0.02 16.93
CA ALA A 60 -4.62 0.68 16.06
C ALA A 60 -4.28 2.17 15.89
N LYS A 61 -3.70 2.80 16.91
CA LYS A 61 -3.27 4.20 16.86
C LYS A 61 -2.06 4.39 15.95
N GLU A 62 -1.05 3.52 16.09
CA GLU A 62 0.16 3.55 15.26
C GLU A 62 -0.16 3.22 13.81
N ILE A 63 -1.07 2.27 13.57
CA ILE A 63 -1.56 1.96 12.23
C ILE A 63 -2.26 3.18 11.62
N ALA A 64 -3.20 3.80 12.35
CA ALA A 64 -3.91 4.99 11.87
C ALA A 64 -2.96 6.16 11.56
N ALA A 65 -1.90 6.36 12.36
CA ALA A 65 -0.90 7.40 12.12
C ALA A 65 -0.06 7.15 10.84
N LEU A 66 0.02 5.91 10.37
CA LEU A 66 0.67 5.57 9.08
C LEU A 66 -0.30 5.66 7.90
N GLU A 67 -1.60 5.84 8.16
CA GLU A 67 -2.67 5.94 7.15
C GLU A 67 -3.17 7.38 6.94
N GLU A 68 -2.70 8.36 7.72
CA GLU A 68 -2.92 9.81 7.55
C GLU A 68 -2.02 10.41 6.47
#